data_AF-A0A958JY05-F1
#
_entry.id   AF-A0A958JY05-F1
#
_cell.length_a   1.000
_cell.length_b   1.000
_cell.length_c   1.000
_cell.angle_alpha   90.00
_cell.angle_beta   90.00
_cell.angle_gamma   90.00
#
_symmetry.space_group_name_H-M   'P 1'
#
loop_
_entity.id
_entity.type
_entity.pdbx_description
1 polymer ?
#
loop_
_entity_poly.entity_id
_entity_poly.type
_entity_poly.pdbx_seq_one_letter_code
_entity_poly.pdbx_strand_id
1 'polypeptide(L)'
;MTQPIQIDEWAWGREQIIWGYDPSHEYTCKILEPKKGRQGCLSLQYHHKKSESWIVYRGVAWAVIALEGKVCTRVLRKGDIQNLPAGSIHRLMGLSDDLQVIEPSTPDAHAADKSVKKDVVRLHCVFGRECSEPRSEEEAALVKTCIEYTEEAIGCVERGNEPPEHNREWLNSRGAFSLSL
;
A
#
# COMPACT_ATOMS: atom_id res chain seq x y z
N MET A 1 11.75 -19.33 -23.26
CA MET A 1 10.58 -19.77 -22.47
C MET A 1 10.36 -18.69 -21.42
N THR A 2 9.21 -18.02 -21.42
CA THR A 2 8.89 -17.04 -20.36
C THR A 2 8.59 -17.80 -19.09
N GLN A 3 9.32 -17.52 -18.00
CA GLN A 3 8.95 -18.09 -16.70
C GLN A 3 7.51 -17.66 -16.36
N PRO A 4 6.68 -18.56 -15.82
CA PRO A 4 5.34 -18.19 -15.40
C PRO A 4 5.44 -17.16 -14.28
N ILE A 5 4.73 -16.04 -14.42
CA ILE A 5 4.64 -15.02 -13.38
C ILE A 5 3.90 -15.62 -12.18
N GLN A 6 4.46 -15.49 -10.99
CA GLN A 6 3.79 -15.92 -9.78
C GLN A 6 2.68 -14.94 -9.41
N ILE A 7 1.47 -15.46 -9.19
CA ILE A 7 0.27 -14.68 -8.86
C ILE A 7 -0.30 -15.17 -7.54
N ASP A 8 -0.44 -14.26 -6.59
CA ASP A 8 -1.11 -14.48 -5.30
C ASP A 8 -2.49 -13.80 -5.33
N GLU A 9 -3.54 -14.58 -5.01
CA GLU A 9 -4.92 -14.09 -4.89
C GLU A 9 -5.23 -13.68 -3.44
N TRP A 10 -5.77 -12.47 -3.27
CA TRP A 10 -6.14 -11.90 -1.98
C TRP A 10 -7.62 -11.47 -1.96
N ALA A 11 -8.20 -11.36 -0.77
CA ALA A 11 -9.55 -10.79 -0.62
C ALA A 11 -9.67 -9.40 -1.29
N TRP A 12 -8.58 -8.62 -1.24
CA TRP A 12 -8.50 -7.27 -1.78
C TRP A 12 -8.26 -7.20 -3.30
N GLY A 13 -7.85 -8.29 -3.96
CA GLY A 13 -7.40 -8.27 -5.35
C GLY A 13 -6.23 -9.22 -5.59
N ARG A 14 -5.33 -8.86 -6.52
CA ARG A 14 -4.20 -9.72 -6.91
C ARG A 14 -2.86 -9.04 -6.68
N GLU A 15 -1.86 -9.85 -6.37
CA GLU A 15 -0.45 -9.47 -6.36
C GLU A 15 0.30 -10.37 -7.35
N GLN A 16 1.06 -9.78 -8.28
CA GLN A 16 1.92 -10.51 -9.21
C GLN A 16 3.38 -10.23 -8.88
N ILE A 17 4.20 -11.26 -8.67
CA ILE A 17 5.64 -11.13 -8.44
C ILE A 17 6.34 -11.26 -9.79
N ILE A 18 6.78 -10.13 -10.33
CA ILE A 18 7.45 -10.07 -11.64
C ILE A 18 8.99 -10.15 -11.51
N TRP A 19 9.53 -9.86 -10.33
CA TRP A 19 10.93 -10.08 -9.95
C TRP A 19 11.07 -10.25 -8.44
N GLY A 20 12.17 -10.84 -7.97
CA GLY A 20 12.40 -11.11 -6.53
C GLY A 20 11.81 -12.43 -6.04
N TYR A 21 11.63 -13.40 -6.95
CA TYR A 21 11.16 -14.77 -6.65
C TYR A 21 12.29 -15.72 -6.23
N ASP A 22 13.53 -15.24 -6.13
CA ASP A 22 14.71 -16.01 -5.73
C ASP A 22 15.40 -15.26 -4.59
N PRO A 23 15.83 -15.94 -3.50
CA PRO A 23 16.49 -15.29 -2.36
C PRO A 23 17.79 -14.55 -2.69
N SER A 24 18.41 -14.84 -3.83
CA SER A 24 19.60 -14.14 -4.32
C SER A 24 19.31 -12.81 -5.01
N HIS A 25 18.04 -12.51 -5.32
CA HIS A 25 17.67 -11.24 -5.95
C HIS A 25 17.76 -10.06 -4.97
N GLU A 26 18.41 -8.99 -5.39
CA GLU A 26 18.68 -7.82 -4.56
C GLU A 26 17.52 -6.81 -4.50
N TYR A 27 16.40 -7.10 -5.16
CA TYR A 27 15.16 -6.33 -5.09
C TYR A 27 13.96 -7.20 -5.45
N THR A 28 12.78 -6.76 -5.04
CA THR A 28 11.51 -7.37 -5.43
C THR A 28 10.69 -6.37 -6.22
N CYS A 29 10.03 -6.83 -7.28
CA CYS A 29 9.12 -6.00 -8.05
C CYS A 29 7.78 -6.72 -8.21
N LYS A 30 6.71 -6.04 -7.82
CA LYS A 30 5.35 -6.57 -7.86
C LYS A 30 4.43 -5.68 -8.67
N ILE A 31 3.33 -6.26 -9.12
CA ILE A 31 2.16 -5.53 -9.62
C ILE A 31 1.00 -5.81 -8.66
N LEU A 32 0.44 -4.76 -8.08
CA LEU A 32 -0.78 -4.81 -7.28
C LEU A 32 -1.98 -4.44 -8.14
N GLU A 33 -3.04 -5.23 -8.02
CA GLU A 33 -4.32 -5.01 -8.70
C GLU A 33 -5.48 -5.06 -7.69
N PRO A 34 -5.62 -4.04 -6.82
CA PRO A 34 -6.73 -3.98 -5.89
C PRO A 34 -8.06 -3.72 -6.59
N LYS A 35 -9.14 -4.28 -6.06
CA LYS A 35 -10.51 -3.93 -6.47
C LYS A 35 -10.86 -2.48 -6.08
N LYS A 36 -11.96 -1.96 -6.61
CA LYS A 36 -12.46 -0.63 -6.23
C LYS A 36 -13.11 -0.64 -4.83
N GLY A 37 -12.89 0.44 -4.08
CA GLY A 37 -13.52 0.72 -2.79
C GLY A 37 -13.07 -0.22 -1.67
N ARG A 38 -13.94 -0.43 -0.66
CA ARG A 38 -13.65 -1.31 0.50
C ARG A 38 -13.11 -2.67 0.08
N GLN A 39 -13.63 -3.23 -1.02
CA GLN A 39 -13.23 -4.53 -1.53
C GLN A 39 -11.78 -4.60 -2.00
N GLY A 40 -11.12 -3.49 -2.32
CA GLY A 40 -9.68 -3.46 -2.59
C GLY A 40 -8.92 -2.54 -1.67
N CYS A 41 -9.40 -2.38 -0.44
CA CYS A 41 -8.70 -1.69 0.62
C CYS A 41 -7.74 -2.66 1.32
N LEU A 42 -6.44 -2.47 1.14
CA LEU A 42 -5.41 -3.31 1.76
C LEU A 42 -5.38 -3.08 3.28
N SER A 43 -4.79 -4.01 4.01
CA SER A 43 -4.59 -3.83 5.45
C SER A 43 -3.73 -2.60 5.73
N LEU A 44 -4.00 -1.91 6.86
CA LEU A 44 -3.13 -0.86 7.38
C LEU A 44 -1.95 -1.57 8.05
N GLN A 45 -0.75 -1.26 7.60
CA GLN A 45 0.43 -2.02 7.98
C GLN A 45 1.71 -1.20 7.89
N TYR A 46 2.79 -1.73 8.43
CA TYR A 46 4.15 -1.31 8.13
C TYR A 46 5.06 -2.53 7.96
N HIS A 47 6.24 -2.29 7.37
CA HIS A 47 7.31 -3.26 7.22
C HIS A 47 8.43 -2.98 8.23
N HIS A 48 9.06 -4.00 8.84
CA HIS A 48 10.20 -3.75 9.72
C HIS A 48 11.46 -3.40 8.93
N LYS A 49 11.65 -4.03 7.77
CA LYS A 49 12.87 -3.94 6.96
C LYS A 49 12.60 -3.43 5.55
N LYS A 50 11.51 -3.87 4.94
CA LYS A 50 11.19 -3.55 3.54
C LYS A 50 10.91 -2.05 3.39
N SER A 51 11.61 -1.41 2.47
CA SER A 51 11.19 -0.12 1.89
C SER A 51 10.63 -0.38 0.51
N GLU A 52 9.58 0.33 0.14
CA GLU A 52 8.88 0.14 -1.13
C GLU A 52 8.56 1.47 -1.79
N SER A 53 8.15 1.42 -3.05
CA SER A 53 7.62 2.60 -3.75
C SER A 53 6.41 2.18 -4.55
N TRP A 54 5.37 2.99 -4.55
CA TRP A 54 4.20 2.78 -5.39
C TRP A 54 4.28 3.68 -6.60
N ILE A 55 4.15 3.10 -7.79
CA ILE A 55 4.06 3.82 -9.06
C ILE A 55 2.72 3.43 -9.68
N VAL A 56 1.79 4.37 -9.78
CA VAL A 56 0.51 4.08 -10.44
C VAL A 56 0.74 4.03 -11.94
N TYR A 57 0.62 2.83 -12.49
CA TYR A 57 0.79 2.57 -13.92
C TYR A 57 -0.51 2.81 -14.70
N ARG A 58 -1.65 2.44 -14.11
CA ARG A 58 -3.00 2.64 -14.66
C ARG A 58 -4.02 2.79 -13.54
N GLY A 59 -5.12 3.46 -13.82
CA GLY A 59 -6.23 3.65 -12.88
C GLY A 59 -5.95 4.70 -11.82
N VAL A 60 -6.72 4.63 -10.73
CA VAL A 60 -6.66 5.59 -9.63
C VAL A 60 -6.68 4.83 -8.30
N ALA A 61 -5.80 5.24 -7.39
CA ALA A 61 -5.76 4.74 -6.02
C ALA A 61 -5.94 5.88 -5.02
N TRP A 62 -6.25 5.50 -3.78
CA TRP A 62 -6.17 6.36 -2.61
C TRP A 62 -5.19 5.72 -1.62
N ALA A 63 -4.39 6.55 -0.97
CA ALA A 63 -3.45 6.11 0.05
C ALA A 63 -3.62 6.93 1.33
N VAL A 64 -3.43 6.26 2.47
CA VAL A 64 -3.17 6.88 3.76
C VAL A 64 -1.81 6.45 4.27
N ILE A 65 -1.04 7.41 4.77
CA ILE A 65 0.36 7.23 5.19
C ILE A 65 0.57 7.99 6.49
N ALA A 66 1.01 7.31 7.53
CA ALA A 66 1.57 7.92 8.73
C ALA A 66 3.09 7.79 8.73
N LEU A 67 3.77 8.93 8.75
CA LEU A 67 5.22 9.06 8.72
C LEU A 67 5.61 10.24 9.61
N GLU A 68 6.71 10.13 10.36
CA GLU A 68 7.22 11.20 11.25
C GLU A 68 6.13 11.82 12.16
N GLY A 69 5.23 11.00 12.69
CA GLY A 69 4.15 11.46 13.58
C GLY A 69 2.99 12.19 12.90
N LYS A 70 2.90 12.16 11.56
CA LYS A 70 1.86 12.86 10.79
C LYS A 70 1.12 11.91 9.85
N VAL A 71 -0.21 11.97 9.87
CA VAL A 71 -1.08 11.24 8.94
C VAL A 71 -1.42 12.11 7.74
N CYS A 72 -1.20 11.57 6.55
CA CYS A 72 -1.50 12.20 5.27
C CYS A 72 -2.34 11.25 4.41
N THR A 73 -3.18 11.80 3.54
CA THR A 73 -3.88 11.04 2.51
C THR A 73 -3.65 11.69 1.15
N ARG A 74 -3.67 10.88 0.09
CA ARG A 74 -3.63 11.38 -1.28
C ARG A 74 -4.33 10.43 -2.24
N VAL A 75 -4.86 11.00 -3.31
CA VAL A 75 -5.29 10.31 -4.51
C VAL A 75 -4.08 10.19 -5.44
N LEU A 76 -3.82 8.95 -5.89
CA LEU A 76 -2.74 8.61 -6.81
C LEU A 76 -3.34 8.29 -8.18
N ARG A 77 -2.92 8.99 -9.22
CA ARG A 77 -3.28 8.77 -10.63
C ARG A 77 -2.08 8.26 -11.42
N LYS A 78 -2.30 7.83 -12.66
CA LYS A 78 -1.22 7.40 -13.57
C LYS A 78 -0.02 8.37 -13.52
N GLY A 79 1.16 7.82 -13.27
CA GLY A 79 2.42 8.58 -13.16
C GLY A 79 2.75 9.08 -11.76
N ASP A 80 1.80 9.05 -10.83
CA ASP A 80 2.06 9.40 -9.43
C ASP A 80 2.88 8.33 -8.73
N ILE A 81 3.84 8.81 -7.93
CA ILE A 81 4.79 7.99 -7.18
C ILE A 81 4.72 8.31 -5.69
N GLN A 82 4.75 7.28 -4.85
CA GLN A 82 4.94 7.40 -3.40
C GLN A 82 6.05 6.46 -2.94
N ASN A 83 7.18 6.99 -2.48
CA ASN A 83 8.20 6.19 -1.80
C ASN A 83 7.82 6.03 -0.32
N LEU A 84 7.98 4.81 0.20
CA LEU A 84 7.59 4.40 1.54
C LEU A 84 8.81 3.76 2.23
N PRO A 85 9.51 4.50 3.10
CA PRO A 85 10.60 3.91 3.89
C PRO A 85 10.06 2.88 4.88
N ALA A 86 10.91 1.94 5.28
CA ALA A 86 10.59 0.96 6.32
C ALA A 86 10.07 1.65 7.60
N GLY A 87 9.08 1.03 8.24
CA GLY A 87 8.41 1.57 9.42
C GLY A 87 7.34 2.63 9.16
N SER A 88 7.16 3.10 7.91
CA SER A 88 6.00 3.93 7.55
C SER A 88 4.71 3.11 7.67
N ILE A 89 3.70 3.65 8.37
CA ILE A 89 2.38 3.03 8.45
C ILE A 89 1.60 3.46 7.21
N HIS A 90 1.12 2.52 6.40
CA HIS A 90 0.49 2.85 5.14
C HIS A 90 -0.64 1.88 4.78
N ARG A 91 -1.51 2.35 3.89
CA ARG A 91 -2.59 1.58 3.29
C ARG A 91 -2.92 2.16 1.90
N LEU A 92 -3.20 1.27 0.97
CA LEU A 92 -3.66 1.55 -0.39
C LEU A 92 -5.09 1.05 -0.58
N MET A 93 -5.89 1.77 -1.35
CA MET A 93 -7.24 1.37 -1.79
C MET A 93 -7.44 1.71 -3.26
N GLY A 94 -8.07 0.82 -4.02
CA GLY A 94 -8.48 1.12 -5.39
C GLY A 94 -9.64 2.12 -5.47
N LEU A 95 -9.51 3.14 -6.32
CA LEU A 95 -10.60 4.06 -6.68
C LEU A 95 -11.19 3.77 -8.07
N SER A 96 -10.49 3.00 -8.90
CA SER A 96 -10.96 2.50 -10.20
C SER A 96 -10.81 0.98 -10.31
N ASP A 97 -11.60 0.37 -11.19
CA ASP A 97 -11.61 -1.09 -11.39
C ASP A 97 -10.39 -1.60 -12.18
N ASP A 98 -9.66 -0.70 -12.84
CA ASP A 98 -8.52 -1.00 -13.70
C ASP A 98 -7.16 -0.69 -13.06
N LEU A 99 -7.15 -0.38 -11.75
CA LEU A 99 -5.95 0.02 -11.01
C LEU A 99 -4.83 -1.01 -11.14
N GLN A 100 -3.66 -0.53 -11.55
CA GLN A 100 -2.39 -1.24 -11.48
C GLN A 100 -1.32 -0.36 -10.84
N VAL A 101 -0.74 -0.86 -9.75
CA VAL A 101 0.39 -0.21 -9.06
C VAL A 101 1.61 -1.10 -9.18
N ILE A 102 2.70 -0.55 -9.70
CA ILE A 102 4.00 -1.22 -9.68
C ILE A 102 4.65 -0.92 -8.33
N GLU A 103 5.08 -1.98 -7.63
CA GLU A 103 5.74 -1.91 -6.33
C GLU A 103 7.16 -2.48 -6.41
N PRO A 104 8.16 -1.68 -6.83
CA PRO A 104 9.55 -2.00 -6.52
C PRO A 104 9.82 -1.84 -5.02
N SER A 105 10.64 -2.73 -4.48
CA SER A 105 11.04 -2.70 -3.08
C SER A 105 12.43 -3.29 -2.89
N THR A 106 13.03 -2.99 -1.74
CA THR A 106 14.12 -3.82 -1.19
C THR A 106 13.65 -5.29 -1.10
N PRO A 107 14.55 -6.29 -1.02
CA PRO A 107 14.17 -7.70 -1.05
C PRO A 107 13.02 -8.07 -0.10
N ASP A 108 11.94 -8.64 -0.65
CA ASP A 108 10.87 -9.29 0.10
C ASP A 108 11.18 -10.79 0.18
N ALA A 109 11.78 -11.21 1.31
CA ALA A 109 12.16 -12.60 1.53
C ALA A 109 10.97 -13.57 1.48
N HIS A 110 9.75 -13.12 1.83
CA HIS A 110 8.56 -13.96 1.74
C HIS A 110 8.06 -14.10 0.30
N ALA A 111 8.28 -13.09 -0.54
CA ALA A 111 8.02 -13.20 -1.97
C ALA A 111 8.93 -14.26 -2.62
N ALA A 112 10.21 -14.29 -2.23
CA ALA A 112 11.19 -15.25 -2.71
C ALA A 112 11.01 -16.67 -2.14
N ASP A 113 10.64 -16.79 -0.86
CA ASP A 113 10.42 -18.06 -0.18
C ASP A 113 9.22 -17.97 0.76
N LYS A 114 8.13 -18.65 0.38
CA LYS A 114 6.86 -18.63 1.14
C LYS A 114 6.96 -19.29 2.52
N SER A 115 8.04 -20.03 2.82
CA SER A 115 8.31 -20.57 4.15
C SER A 115 8.81 -19.50 5.14
N VAL A 116 9.34 -18.39 4.63
CA VAL A 116 9.81 -17.25 5.44
C VAL A 116 8.61 -16.45 5.94
N LYS A 117 8.64 -16.00 7.20
CA LYS A 117 7.58 -15.15 7.76
C LYS A 117 7.55 -13.79 7.03
N LYS A 118 6.35 -13.29 6.73
CA LYS A 118 6.16 -11.95 6.15
C LYS A 118 6.77 -10.86 7.04
N ASP A 119 7.48 -9.91 6.41
CA ASP A 119 7.94 -8.67 7.04
C ASP A 119 6.80 -7.65 7.13
N VAL A 120 5.68 -8.00 7.76
CA VAL A 120 4.48 -7.16 7.84
C VAL A 120 3.95 -7.16 9.27
N VAL A 121 3.77 -5.96 9.82
CA VAL A 121 2.96 -5.74 11.02
C VAL A 121 1.64 -5.13 10.59
N ARG A 122 0.55 -5.86 10.83
CA ARG A 122 -0.80 -5.44 10.46
C ARG A 122 -1.45 -4.75 11.65
N LEU A 123 -1.83 -3.49 11.49
CA LEU A 123 -2.44 -2.69 12.57
C LEU A 123 -3.96 -2.62 12.44
N HIS A 124 -4.50 -2.74 11.22
CA HIS A 124 -5.94 -2.80 11.00
C HIS A 124 -6.29 -3.48 9.67
N CYS A 125 -7.42 -4.17 9.61
CA CYS A 125 -7.92 -4.81 8.40
C CYS A 125 -9.43 -4.66 8.25
N VAL A 126 -9.89 -4.10 7.14
CA VAL A 126 -11.32 -3.95 6.84
C VAL A 126 -12.05 -5.29 6.65
N PHE A 127 -11.29 -6.38 6.48
CA PHE A 127 -11.81 -7.75 6.39
C PHE A 127 -11.73 -8.53 7.71
N GLY A 128 -11.38 -7.88 8.82
CA GLY A 128 -11.32 -8.54 10.15
C GLY A 128 -10.18 -9.55 10.32
N ARG A 129 -9.09 -9.44 9.54
CA ARG A 129 -7.89 -10.27 9.74
C ARG A 129 -7.22 -9.91 11.06
N GLU A 130 -6.53 -10.89 11.66
CA GLU A 130 -5.70 -10.70 12.85
C GLU A 130 -4.72 -9.53 12.68
N CYS A 131 -4.67 -8.68 13.71
CA CYS A 131 -3.84 -7.48 13.79
C CYS A 131 -2.97 -7.53 15.04
N SER A 132 -1.82 -6.89 14.97
CA SER A 132 -0.92 -6.64 16.09
C SER A 132 -1.32 -5.35 16.80
N GLU A 133 -1.02 -5.28 18.09
CA GLU A 133 -1.19 -4.07 18.87
C GLU A 133 -0.19 -2.97 18.44
N PRO A 134 -0.57 -1.69 18.53
CA PRO A 134 0.35 -0.57 18.36
C PRO A 134 1.55 -0.63 19.33
N ARG A 135 2.70 -0.13 18.88
CA ARG A 135 3.95 -0.08 19.65
C ARG A 135 3.93 0.90 20.82
N SER A 136 3.11 1.95 20.73
CA SER A 136 2.98 3.01 21.74
C SER A 136 1.62 3.70 21.64
N GLU A 137 1.30 4.56 22.61
CA GLU A 137 0.09 5.39 22.58
C GLU A 137 0.10 6.37 21.40
N GLU A 138 1.27 6.93 21.05
CA GLU A 138 1.42 7.79 19.89
C GLU A 138 1.13 7.04 18.59
N GLU A 139 1.63 5.80 18.44
CA GLU A 139 1.28 4.97 17.30
C GLU A 139 -0.21 4.64 17.28
N ALA A 140 -0.80 4.31 18.43
CA ALA A 140 -2.23 4.03 18.53
C ALA A 140 -3.08 5.22 18.05
N ALA A 141 -2.68 6.45 18.38
CA ALA A 141 -3.32 7.66 17.90
C ALA A 141 -3.21 7.81 16.37
N LEU A 142 -2.03 7.57 15.79
CA LEU A 142 -1.84 7.60 14.33
C LEU A 142 -2.68 6.53 13.63
N VAL A 143 -2.71 5.31 14.16
CA VAL A 143 -3.53 4.20 13.64
C VAL A 143 -4.99 4.58 13.66
N LYS A 144 -5.49 5.14 14.77
CA LYS A 144 -6.88 5.60 14.88
C LYS A 144 -7.23 6.60 13.78
N THR A 145 -6.41 7.64 13.58
CA THR A 145 -6.63 8.62 12.51
C THR A 145 -6.57 8.00 11.12
N CYS A 146 -5.65 7.05 10.87
CA CYS A 146 -5.61 6.32 9.60
C CYS A 146 -6.89 5.51 9.34
N ILE A 147 -7.47 4.91 10.38
CA ILE A 147 -8.73 4.17 10.30
C ILE A 147 -9.87 5.14 9.99
N GLU A 148 -9.97 6.26 10.71
CA GLU A 148 -10.99 7.30 10.49
C GLU A 148 -10.97 7.80 9.03
N TYR A 149 -9.79 8.18 8.52
CA TYR A 149 -9.64 8.59 7.12
C TYR A 149 -9.93 7.47 6.12
N THR A 150 -9.66 6.22 6.46
CA THR A 150 -10.03 5.10 5.60
C THR A 150 -11.55 4.97 5.49
N GLU A 151 -12.26 5.04 6.61
CA GLU A 151 -13.72 4.88 6.64
C GLU A 151 -14.42 6.05 5.93
N GLU A 152 -13.90 7.27 6.07
CA GLU A 152 -14.33 8.43 5.28
C GLU A 152 -14.13 8.20 3.78
N ALA A 153 -12.93 7.76 3.38
CA ALA A 153 -12.61 7.50 1.97
C ALA A 153 -13.49 6.40 1.37
N ILE A 154 -13.72 5.31 2.10
CA ILE A 154 -14.64 4.25 1.68
C ILE A 154 -16.05 4.81 1.47
N GLY A 155 -16.57 5.58 2.44
CA GLY A 155 -17.89 6.18 2.33
C GLY A 155 -18.02 7.13 1.12
N CYS A 156 -16.96 7.88 0.79
CA CYS A 156 -16.93 8.71 -0.41
C CYS A 156 -17.05 7.86 -1.68
N VAL A 157 -16.25 6.78 -1.79
CA VAL A 157 -16.29 5.88 -2.96
C VAL A 157 -17.66 5.21 -3.12
N GLU A 158 -18.28 4.79 -2.02
CA GLU A 158 -19.63 4.20 -2.02
C GLU A 158 -20.70 5.18 -2.51
N ARG A 159 -20.51 6.49 -2.26
CA ARG A 159 -21.36 7.57 -2.77
C ARG A 159 -20.98 8.03 -4.19
N GLY A 160 -19.97 7.44 -4.81
CA GLY A 160 -19.47 7.82 -6.13
C GLY A 160 -18.61 9.09 -6.13
N ASN A 161 -18.11 9.52 -4.98
CA ASN A 161 -17.28 10.71 -4.82
C ASN A 161 -15.80 10.34 -4.65
N GLU A 162 -14.93 11.27 -5.05
CA GLU A 162 -13.50 11.17 -4.75
C GLU A 162 -13.24 11.45 -3.26
N PRO A 163 -12.42 10.64 -2.56
CA PRO A 163 -12.04 10.91 -1.17
C PRO A 163 -11.26 12.21 -0.99
N PRO A 164 -11.35 12.87 0.19
CA PRO A 164 -10.53 14.03 0.51
C PRO A 164 -9.04 13.67 0.69
N GLU A 165 -8.20 14.68 0.44
CA GLU A 165 -6.76 14.63 0.68
C GLU A 165 -6.39 15.45 1.92
N HIS A 166 -5.73 14.83 2.88
CA HIS A 166 -5.26 15.47 4.11
C HIS A 166 -3.75 15.61 4.06
N ASN A 167 -3.24 16.82 4.28
CA ASN A 167 -1.80 17.10 4.37
C ASN A 167 -0.98 16.63 3.15
N ARG A 168 -1.56 16.45 1.96
CA ARG A 168 -0.88 15.88 0.78
C ARG A 168 0.46 16.56 0.48
N GLU A 169 0.50 17.89 0.50
CA GLU A 169 1.69 18.65 0.14
C GLU A 169 2.89 18.35 1.05
N TRP A 170 2.63 17.93 2.30
CA TRP A 170 3.68 17.54 3.23
C TRP A 170 4.45 16.28 2.77
N LEU A 171 3.82 15.43 1.95
CA LEU A 171 4.45 14.25 1.36
C LEU A 171 5.41 14.60 0.20
N ASN A 172 5.33 15.80 -0.40
CA ASN A 172 6.14 16.17 -1.57
C ASN A 172 7.65 16.12 -1.28
N SER A 173 8.05 16.45 -0.05
CA SER A 173 9.44 16.33 0.40
C SER A 173 9.75 14.97 1.06
N ARG A 174 8.84 13.99 0.96
CA ARG A 174 8.87 12.67 1.62
C ARG A 174 8.48 11.55 0.65
N GLY A 175 8.98 11.65 -0.57
CA GLY A 175 8.84 10.61 -1.58
C GLY A 175 7.58 10.68 -2.44
N ALA A 176 6.75 11.73 -2.31
CA ALA A 176 5.66 11.97 -3.25
C ALA A 176 6.08 12.86 -4.41
N PHE A 177 5.86 12.40 -5.63
CA PHE A 177 6.02 13.19 -6.86
C PHE A 177 5.25 12.52 -8.00
N SER A 178 5.28 13.13 -9.19
CA SER A 178 4.59 12.61 -10.38
C SER A 178 5.54 12.66 -11.58
N LEU A 179 5.52 11.60 -12.39
CA LEU A 179 6.17 11.57 -13.70
C LEU A 179 5.22 12.13 -14.77
N SER A 180 5.76 12.85 -15.73
CA SER A 180 5.03 13.17 -16.97
C SER A 180 5.07 11.93 -17.88
N LEU A 181 3.98 11.15 -17.90
CA LEU A 181 3.81 9.90 -18.67
C LEU A 181 2.72 9.98 -19.73
#